data_AF-A0A0J8QII8-F1
#
_entry.id   AF-A0A0J8QII8-F1
#
_cell.length_a   1.000
_cell.length_b   1.000
_cell.length_c   1.000
_cell.angle_alpha   90.00
_cell.angle_beta   90.00
_cell.angle_gamma   90.00
#
_symmetry.space_group_name_H-M   'P 1'
#
loop_
_entity.id
_entity.type
_entity.pdbx_description
1 polymer ?
#
loop_
_entity_poly.entity_id
_entity_poly.type
_entity_poly.pdbx_seq_one_letter_code
_entity_poly.pdbx_strand_id
1 'polypeptide(L)' 'MTSSPVLSLFSLQGKTALVTGGTRGIGQAMAQALAEAGADIILVQVKG' A
#
# COMPACT_ATOMS: atom_id res chain seq x y z
N MET A 1 -22.51 3.87 9.35
CA MET A 1 -21.16 4.00 8.79
C MET A 1 -21.27 3.89 7.27
N THR A 2 -21.57 4.98 6.58
CA THR A 2 -21.72 4.99 5.12
C THR A 2 -20.41 5.49 4.52
N SER A 3 -19.67 4.60 3.85
CA SER A 3 -18.52 4.98 3.03
C SER A 3 -18.96 6.04 2.02
N SER A 4 -18.23 7.16 1.90
CA SER A 4 -18.46 8.12 0.81
C SER A 4 -18.20 7.41 -0.54
N PRO A 5 -19.10 7.50 -1.53
CA PRO A 5 -18.92 6.85 -2.84
C PRO A 5 -17.62 7.23 -3.53
N VAL A 6 -17.13 8.46 -3.29
CA VAL A 6 -15.86 8.93 -3.85
C VAL A 6 -14.67 8.26 -3.17
N LEU A 7 -14.70 8.10 -1.84
CA LEU A 7 -13.60 7.45 -1.10
C LEU A 7 -13.49 5.95 -1.39
N SER A 8 -14.61 5.28 -1.69
CA SER A 8 -14.56 3.86 -2.08
C SER A 8 -13.80 3.61 -3.39
N LEU A 9 -13.67 4.61 -4.27
CA LEU A 9 -12.87 4.48 -5.50
C LEU A 9 -11.37 4.33 -5.22
N PHE A 10 -10.92 4.79 -4.05
CA PHE A 10 -9.52 4.75 -3.64
C PHE A 10 -9.20 3.62 -2.66
N SER A 11 -10.20 2.81 -2.29
CA SER A 11 -10.00 1.60 -1.50
C SER A 11 -9.10 0.62 -2.24
N LEU A 12 -8.13 0.05 -1.54
CA LEU A 12 -7.28 -1.03 -2.04
C LEU A 12 -7.62 -2.38 -1.41
N GLN A 13 -8.77 -2.50 -0.74
CA GLN A 13 -9.20 -3.77 -0.15
C GLN A 13 -9.24 -4.89 -1.22
N GLY A 14 -8.60 -6.02 -0.89
CA GLY A 14 -8.50 -7.18 -1.78
C GLY A 14 -7.60 -6.95 -3.00
N LYS A 15 -6.67 -6.00 -2.93
CA LYS A 15 -5.60 -5.81 -3.91
C LYS A 15 -4.26 -6.17 -3.30
N THR A 16 -3.35 -6.68 -4.11
CA THR A 16 -1.96 -6.93 -3.71
C THR A 16 -1.06 -5.90 -4.39
N ALA A 17 -0.21 -5.21 -3.63
CA ALA A 17 0.73 -4.22 -4.12
C ALA A 17 2.18 -4.71 -3.93
N LEU A 18 2.97 -4.65 -5.00
CA LEU A 18 4.41 -4.92 -5.00
C LEU A 18 5.17 -3.61 -4.81
N VAL A 19 5.96 -3.51 -3.74
CA VAL A 19 6.78 -2.33 -3.45
C VAL A 19 8.26 -2.72 -3.44
N THR A 20 9.03 -2.14 -4.36
CA THR A 20 10.50 -2.25 -4.38
C THR A 20 11.13 -1.15 -3.55
N GLY A 21 12.23 -1.43 -2.83
CA GLY A 21 12.91 -0.42 -2.01
C GLY A 21 12.10 -0.02 -0.77
N GLY A 22 11.21 -0.89 -0.30
CA GLY A 22 10.23 -0.60 0.76
C GLY A 22 10.78 -0.54 2.19
N THR A 23 12.09 -0.68 2.39
CA THR A 23 12.67 -0.80 3.75
C THR A 23 13.02 0.55 4.38
N ARG A 24 12.99 1.66 3.63
CA ARG A 24 13.30 3.01 4.12
C ARG A 24 12.71 4.10 3.22
N GLY A 25 12.69 5.34 3.73
CA GLY A 25 12.35 6.53 2.95
C GLY A 25 10.97 6.44 2.29
N ILE A 26 10.89 6.87 1.03
CA ILE A 26 9.62 6.92 0.28
C ILE A 26 9.02 5.53 0.12
N GLY A 27 9.84 4.51 -0.17
CA GLY A 27 9.34 3.15 -0.35
C GLY A 27 8.64 2.61 0.90
N GLN A 28 9.19 2.88 2.09
CA GLN A 28 8.55 2.52 3.35
C GLN A 28 7.24 3.27 3.57
N ALA A 29 7.23 4.59 3.37
CA ALA A 29 6.04 5.41 3.53
C ALA A 29 4.91 4.95 2.58
N MET A 30 5.26 4.62 1.33
CA MET A 30 4.31 4.11 0.34
C MET A 30 3.77 2.73 0.74
N ALA A 31 4.62 1.80 1.15
CA ALA A 31 4.19 0.48 1.60
C ALA A 31 3.17 0.59 2.76
N GLN A 32 3.44 1.47 3.72
CA GLN A 32 2.55 1.69 4.84
C GLN A 32 1.22 2.33 4.43
N ALA A 33 1.24 3.41 3.63
CA ALA A 33 0.02 4.07 3.18
C ALA A 33 -0.87 3.14 2.33
N LEU A 34 -0.26 2.31 1.48
CA LEU A 34 -1.00 1.32 0.67
C LEU A 34 -1.63 0.23 1.54
N ALA A 35 -0.92 -0.22 2.59
CA ALA A 35 -1.46 -1.17 3.56
C ALA A 35 -2.64 -0.58 4.34
N GLU A 36 -2.51 0.67 4.79
CA GLU A 36 -3.59 1.41 5.47
C GLU A 36 -4.83 1.58 4.58
N ALA A 37 -4.63 1.74 3.27
CA ALA A 37 -5.71 1.74 2.28
C ALA A 37 -6.32 0.35 2.00
N GLY A 38 -5.75 -0.72 2.56
CA GLY A 38 -6.28 -2.08 2.53
C GLY A 38 -5.60 -3.06 1.59
N ALA A 39 -4.47 -2.71 1.00
CA ALA A 39 -3.73 -3.62 0.15
C ALA A 39 -2.92 -4.63 0.97
N ASP A 40 -2.82 -5.87 0.48
CA ASP A 40 -1.78 -6.80 0.89
C ASP A 40 -0.46 -6.39 0.25
N ILE A 41 0.63 -6.33 1.02
CA ILE A 41 1.90 -5.79 0.54
C ILE A 41 2.93 -6.89 0.35
N ILE A 42 3.59 -6.88 -0.82
CA ILE A 42 4.80 -7.63 -1.10
C ILE A 42 5.97 -6.64 -1.13
N LEU A 43 6.92 -6.81 -0.22
CA LEU A 43 8.14 -5.99 -0.20
C LEU A 43 9.28 -6.72 -0.93
N VAL A 44 9.92 -6.03 -1.87
CA VAL A 44 11.11 -6.52 -2.56
C VAL A 44 12.29 -5.60 -2.33
N GLN A 45 13.41 -6.19 -1.91
CA GLN A 45 14.65 -5.49 -1.63
C GLN A 45 15.80 -6.28 -2.26
N VAL A 46 16.68 -5.58 -2.98
CA VAL A 46 17.95 -6.15 -3.43
C VAL A 46 18.98 -6.08 -2.32
N LYS A 47 19.89 -7.04 -2.27
CA LYS A 47 21.04 -6.99 -1.36
C LYS A 47 21.94 -5.82 -1.76
N GLY A 48 22.25 -4.97 -0.79
CA GLY A 48 23.19 -3.86 -0.86
C GLY A 48 23.67 -3.55 0.55
#